data_AF-A0A840Q0G1-F1
#
_entry.id   AF-A0A840Q0G1-F1
#
_cell.length_a   1.000
_cell.length_b   1.000
_cell.length_c   1.000
_cell.angle_alpha   90.00
_cell.angle_beta   90.00
_cell.angle_gamma   90.00
#
_symmetry.space_group_name_H-M   'P 1'
#
loop_
_entity.id
_entity.type
_entity.pdbx_description
1 polymer ?
#
loop_
_entity_poly.entity_id
_entity_poly.type
_entity_poly.pdbx_seq_one_letter_code
_entity_poly.pdbx_strand_id
1 'polypeptide(L)' 'MSRYYVVRRTKEKDEEFAVIDALSLDEVNAIFKVRYKDFKETMQKGEAFFIFQVNEPLTFDENHQVVFPKGRMAMIHKLS' A
#
# COMPACT_ATOMS: atom_id res chain seq x y z
N MET A 1 15.83 -8.87 5.73
CA MET A 1 14.87 -7.75 5.72
C MET A 1 14.24 -7.68 4.34
N SER A 2 12.92 -7.53 4.29
CA SER A 2 12.17 -7.39 3.05
C SER A 2 11.67 -5.95 2.93
N ARG A 3 11.56 -5.45 1.70
CA ARG A 3 10.90 -4.18 1.43
C ARG A 3 9.45 -4.41 1.13
N TYR A 4 8.60 -3.48 1.53
CA TYR A 4 7.18 -3.47 1.23
C TYR A 4 6.79 -2.14 0.61
N TYR A 5 6.13 -2.18 -0.55
CA TYR A 5 5.46 -1.01 -1.11
C TYR A 5 4.19 -0.76 -0.33
N VAL A 6 3.96 0.50 -0.01
CA VAL A 6 2.69 1.05 0.43
C VAL A 6 2.20 1.91 -0.73
N VAL A 7 1.07 1.52 -1.31
CA VAL A 7 0.41 2.23 -2.41
C VAL A 7 -0.86 2.86 -1.88
N ARG A 8 -1.07 4.13 -2.18
CA ARG A 8 -2.33 4.82 -1.91
C ARG A 8 -3.18 4.83 -3.17
N ARG A 9 -4.43 4.40 -3.04
CA ARG A 9 -5.47 4.59 -4.05
C ARG A 9 -6.27 5.82 -3.71
N THR A 10 -6.26 6.75 -4.65
CA THR A 10 -7.13 7.92 -4.65
C THR A 10 -8.34 7.65 -5.55
N LYS A 11 -9.23 8.64 -5.72
CA LYS A 11 -10.34 8.53 -6.67
C LYS A 11 -9.88 8.52 -8.13
N GLU A 12 -8.70 9.05 -8.42
CA GLU A 12 -8.22 9.27 -9.78
C GLU A 12 -7.18 8.24 -10.21
N LYS A 13 -6.29 7.84 -9.30
CA LYS A 13 -5.15 6.96 -9.59
C LYS A 13 -4.60 6.28 -8.34
N ASP A 14 -3.75 5.28 -8.55
CA ASP A 14 -2.87 4.74 -7.53
C ASP A 14 -1.52 5.45 -7.57
N GLU A 15 -0.92 5.64 -6.40
CA GLU A 15 0.38 6.28 -6.24
C GLU A 15 1.25 5.55 -5.22
N GLU A 16 2.56 5.50 -5.46
CA GLU A 16 3.50 5.07 -4.44
C GLU A 16 3.42 6.04 -3.28
N PHE A 17 3.09 5.53 -2.10
CA PHE A 17 2.97 6.33 -0.90
C PHE A 17 4.22 6.23 -0.03
N ALA A 18 4.73 5.02 0.16
CA ALA A 18 5.95 4.78 0.92
C ALA A 18 6.57 3.42 0.60
N VAL A 19 7.84 3.25 0.97
CA VAL A 19 8.51 1.96 1.06
C VAL A 19 8.92 1.73 2.52
N ILE A 20 8.60 0.57 3.05
CA ILE A 20 8.91 0.20 4.45
C ILE A 20 9.72 -1.09 4.46
N ASP A 21 10.88 -1.06 5.10
CA ASP A 21 11.65 -2.27 5.42
C ASP A 21 11.04 -2.97 6.64
N ALA A 22 10.69 -4.25 6.50
CA ALA A 22 10.12 -5.08 7.57
C ALA A 22 10.48 -6.56 7.36
N LEU A 23 10.30 -7.38 8.39
CA LEU A 23 10.48 -8.83 8.35
C LEU A 23 9.22 -9.54 7.87
N SER A 24 8.03 -8.96 8.06
CA SER A 24 6.74 -9.57 7.71
C SER A 24 5.66 -8.55 7.33
N LEU A 25 4.54 -9.06 6.78
CA LEU A 25 3.34 -8.27 6.51
C LEU A 25 2.70 -7.70 7.80
N ASP A 26 2.82 -8.40 8.93
CA ASP A 26 2.30 -7.91 10.20
C ASP A 26 3.14 -6.76 10.76
N GLU A 27 4.47 -6.87 10.65
CA GLU A 27 5.38 -5.81 11.10
C GLU A 27 5.22 -4.55 10.25
N VAL A 28 5.16 -4.67 8.91
CA VAL A 28 4.91 -3.51 8.05
C VAL A 28 3.56 -2.86 8.35
N ASN A 29 2.53 -3.65 8.67
CA ASN A 29 1.22 -3.13 9.05
C ASN A 29 1.25 -2.39 10.40
N ALA A 30 1.99 -2.90 11.38
CA ALA A 30 2.18 -2.23 12.66
C ALA A 30 2.92 -0.89 12.47
N ILE A 31 4.01 -0.90 11.70
CA ILE A 31 4.77 0.31 11.35
C ILE A 31 3.87 1.29 10.62
N PHE A 32 3.10 0.83 9.62
CA PHE A 32 2.19 1.67 8.84
C PHE A 32 1.16 2.37 9.73
N LYS A 33 0.51 1.62 10.64
CA LYS A 33 -0.50 2.16 11.56
C LYS A 33 0.05 3.20 12.52
N VAL A 34 1.29 3.05 12.98
CA VAL A 34 1.92 3.99 13.90
C VAL A 34 2.42 5.22 13.14
N ARG A 35 3.11 5.03 12.02
CA ARG A 35 3.80 6.08 11.27
C ARG A 35 2.87 6.96 10.45
N TYR A 36 1.75 6.40 9.99
CA TYR A 36 0.78 7.08 9.13
C TYR A 36 -0.61 7.12 9.75
N LYS A 37 -0.66 7.18 11.08
CA LYS A 37 -1.90 7.26 11.85
C LYS A 37 -2.77 8.43 11.37
N ASP A 38 -2.17 9.61 11.24
CA ASP A 38 -2.87 10.84 10.83
C ASP A 38 -3.39 10.72 9.39
N PHE A 39 -2.65 10.06 8.50
CA PHE A 39 -3.08 9.84 7.12
C PHE A 39 -4.33 8.97 7.04
N LYS A 40 -4.42 7.95 7.91
CA LYS A 40 -5.62 7.10 8.00
C LYS A 40 -6.84 7.90 8.45
N GLU A 41 -6.65 8.86 9.35
CA GLU A 41 -7.73 9.74 9.84
C GLU A 41 -8.17 10.76 8.78
N THR A 42 -7.27 11.14 7.86
CA THR A 42 -7.57 12.05 6.74
C THR A 42 -8.01 11.36 5.44
N MET A 43 -8.12 10.02 5.43
CA MET A 43 -8.56 9.28 4.24
C MET A 43 -9.94 9.76 3.79
N GLN A 44 -10.08 9.99 2.49
CA GLN A 44 -11.40 10.27 1.92
C GLN A 44 -12.15 8.97 1.62
N LYS A 45 -13.49 9.07 1.59
CA LYS A 45 -14.33 7.94 1.18
C LYS A 45 -13.96 7.48 -0.23
N GLY A 46 -13.69 6.18 -0.37
CA GLY A 46 -13.25 5.56 -1.62
C GLY A 46 -11.73 5.43 -1.77
N GLU A 47 -10.95 6.04 -0.87
CA GLU A 47 -9.51 5.82 -0.82
C GLU A 47 -9.17 4.48 -0.16
N ALA A 48 -8.03 3.92 -0.55
CA ALA A 48 -7.50 2.70 0.05
C ALA A 48 -5.96 2.76 0.14
N PHE A 49 -5.38 1.99 1.05
CA PHE A 49 -3.97 1.67 1.04
C PHE A 49 -3.76 0.18 0.76
N PHE A 50 -2.78 -0.12 -0.07
CA PHE A 50 -2.34 -1.46 -0.40
C PHE A 50 -0.90 -1.65 0.07
N ILE A 51 -0.64 -2.76 0.77
CA ILE A 51 0.70 -3.11 1.21
C ILE A 51 1.07 -4.48 0.65
N PHE A 52 2.20 -4.55 -0.06
CA PHE A 52 2.72 -5.79 -0.64
C PHE A 52 4.24 -5.76 -0.74
N GLN A 53 4.85 -6.93 -0.70
CA GLN A 53 6.31 -7.07 -0.67
C GLN A 53 6.94 -6.73 -2.03
N VAL A 54 8.02 -5.94 -2.01
CA VAL A 54 8.86 -5.60 -3.16
C VAL A 54 9.61 -6.85 -3.60
N ASN A 55 9.05 -7.55 -4.56
CA ASN A 55 9.73 -8.66 -5.24
C ASN A 55 9.94 -8.38 -6.72
N GLU A 56 9.20 -7.41 -7.25
CA GLU A 56 9.27 -6.88 -8.60
C GLU A 56 9.11 -5.35 -8.51
N PRO A 57 9.56 -4.59 -9.52
CA PRO A 57 9.31 -3.16 -9.56
C PRO A 57 7.82 -2.84 -9.43
N LEU A 58 7.51 -1.73 -8.78
CA LEU A 58 6.14 -1.21 -8.76
C LEU A 58 5.72 -0.83 -10.19
N THR A 59 4.70 -1.50 -10.71
CA THR A 59 4.16 -1.25 -12.05
C THR A 59 2.72 -0.78 -11.98
N PHE A 60 2.37 0.15 -12.86
CA PHE A 60 1.02 0.69 -13.02
C PHE A 60 0.47 0.32 -14.41
N ASP A 61 -0.84 0.15 -14.49
CA ASP A 61 -1.55 -0.05 -15.76
C ASP A 61 -1.87 1.28 -16.46
N GLU A 62 -2.56 1.21 -17.59
CA GLU A 62 -2.95 2.39 -18.40
C GLU A 62 -3.87 3.36 -17.63
N ASN A 63 -4.58 2.90 -16.61
CA ASN A 63 -5.43 3.71 -15.73
C ASN A 63 -4.67 4.21 -14.49
N HIS A 64 -3.34 4.07 -14.46
CA HIS A 64 -2.50 4.34 -13.29
C HIS A 64 -2.95 3.55 -12.05
N GLN A 65 -3.50 2.35 -12.21
CA GLN A 65 -3.77 1.44 -11.11
C GLN A 65 -2.59 0.50 -10.92
N VAL A 66 -2.29 0.17 -9.66
CA VAL A 66 -1.20 -0.75 -9.35
C VAL A 66 -1.49 -2.13 -9.92
N VAL A 67 -0.54 -2.66 -10.69
CA VAL A 67 -0.57 -4.04 -11.17
C VAL A 67 0.04 -4.92 -10.07
N PHE A 68 -0.82 -5.63 -9.34
CA PHE A 68 -0.38 -6.49 -8.25
C PHE A 68 0.41 -7.69 -8.81
N PRO A 69 1.56 -8.04 -8.19
CA PRO A 69 2.30 -9.24 -8.57
C PRO A 69 1.44 -10.48 -8.30
N LYS A 70 1.37 -11.38 -9.30
CA LYS A 70 0.51 -12.58 -9.25
C LYS A 70 0.84 -13.46 -8.04
N GLY A 71 -0.19 -13.90 -7.32
CA GLY A 71 -0.08 -14.94 -6.28
C GLY A 71 0.37 -14.47 -4.89
N ARG A 72 0.40 -13.16 -4.60
CA ARG A 72 0.81 -12.67 -3.26
C ARG A 72 -0.31 -12.00 -2.49
N MET A 73 -0.25 -12.16 -1.17
CA MET A 73 -1.12 -11.49 -0.22
C MET A 73 -0.81 -9.99 -0.20
N ALA A 74 -1.81 -9.18 -0.50
CA ALA A 74 -1.80 -7.75 -0.26
C ALA A 74 -2.72 -7.43 0.93
N MET A 75 -2.28 -6.55 1.81
CA MET A 75 -3.13 -6.02 2.87
C MET A 75 -3.85 -4.77 2.36
N ILE A 76 -5.17 -4.71 2.54
CA ILE A 76 -6.01 -3.60 2.09
C ILE A 76 -6.54 -2.86 3.31
N HIS A 77 -6.22 -1.58 3.43
CA HIS A 77 -6.93 -0.66 4.34
C HIS A 77 -7.86 0.18 3.48
N LYS A 78 -9.17 -0.09 3.52
CA LYS A 78 -10.18 0.69 2.78
C LYS A 78 -11.07 1.44 3.76
N LEU A 79 -11.34 2.71 3.47
CA LEU A 79 -12.39 3.44 4.16
C LEU A 79 -13.72 3.20 3.42
N SER A 80 -14.60 2.40 4.03
CA SER A 80 -15.94 2.08 3.52
C SER A 80 -16.93 3.24 3.66
#